data_AF-A0A4U6TGN2-F1
#
_entry.id   AF-A0A4U6TGN2-F1
#
_cell.length_a   1.000
_cell.length_b   1.000
_cell.length_c   1.000
_cell.angle_alpha   90.00
_cell.angle_beta   90.00
_cell.angle_gamma   90.00
#
_symmetry.space_group_name_H-M   'P 1'
#
loop_
_entity.id
_entity.type
_entity.pdbx_description
1 polymer ?
#
loop_
_entity_poly.entity_id
_entity_poly.type
_entity_poly.pdbx_seq_one_letter_code
_entity_poly.pdbx_strand_id
1 'polypeptide(L)'
;MLPSGKVVILLLVVILVVSPPSDQEVPGRDMECVIILLTRQQQMKYRAEKIRALHRLCELPPPDDQVIVTCTTEQKEAVLQDCKKFTMPGNQRPRPIPIMGQPCCNAVNKVPKKAINIDMQCIVELLTDEQKNHHDVSKMSNLPNHC
;
A
#
# COMPACT_ATOMS: atom_id res chain seq x y z
N MET A 1 25.86 23.03 6.13
CA MET A 1 25.98 22.32 4.84
C MET A 1 26.85 21.10 5.04
N LEU A 2 26.28 19.89 4.97
CA LEU A 2 27.09 18.66 4.98
C LEU A 2 27.55 18.36 3.55
N PRO A 3 28.80 17.93 3.34
CA PRO A 3 29.27 17.54 2.02
C PRO A 3 28.47 16.33 1.55
N SER A 4 27.96 16.41 0.33
CA SER A 4 26.96 15.52 -0.26
C SER A 4 27.30 14.03 -0.17
N GLY A 5 28.59 13.65 -0.12
CA GLY A 5 29.02 12.26 0.05
C GLY A 5 28.76 11.65 1.44
N LYS A 6 28.72 12.45 2.51
CA LYS A 6 28.48 11.94 3.89
C LYS A 6 27.01 11.70 4.17
N VAL A 7 26.13 12.39 3.44
CA VAL A 7 24.67 12.19 3.48
C VAL A 7 24.31 10.86 2.80
N VAL A 8 24.98 10.54 1.68
CA VAL A 8 24.81 9.26 0.96
C VAL A 8 25.23 8.07 1.82
N ILE A 9 26.34 8.16 2.56
CA ILE A 9 26.78 7.09 3.46
C ILE A 9 25.81 6.92 4.63
N LEU A 10 25.32 8.03 5.22
CA LEU A 10 24.32 7.95 6.29
C LEU A 10 23.02 7.32 5.79
N LEU A 11 22.56 7.71 4.59
CA LEU A 11 21.39 7.12 3.93
C LEU A 11 21.60 5.64 3.61
N LEU A 12 22.75 5.24 3.08
CA LEU A 12 23.07 3.83 2.79
C LEU A 12 23.10 2.99 4.07
N VAL A 13 23.71 3.49 5.15
CA VAL A 13 23.73 2.78 6.43
C VAL A 13 22.34 2.70 7.03
N VAL A 14 21.54 3.76 6.95
CA VAL A 14 20.13 3.74 7.40
C VAL A 14 19.31 2.76 6.55
N ILE A 15 19.48 2.73 5.23
CA ILE A 15 18.77 1.80 4.34
C ILE A 15 19.16 0.35 4.62
N LEU A 16 20.46 0.07 4.82
CA LEU A 16 20.95 -1.29 5.14
C LEU A 16 20.49 -1.77 6.52
N VAL A 17 20.27 -0.86 7.47
CA VAL A 17 19.78 -1.18 8.82
C VAL A 17 18.24 -1.28 8.87
N VAL A 18 17.53 -0.47 8.06
CA VAL A 18 16.06 -0.43 8.03
C VAL A 18 15.47 -1.50 7.10
N SER A 19 16.17 -1.88 6.04
CA SER A 19 15.74 -2.90 5.08
C SER A 19 16.86 -3.93 4.84
N PRO A 20 17.09 -4.87 5.77
CA PRO A 20 17.93 -6.02 5.46
C PRO A 20 17.27 -6.83 4.32
N PRO A 21 18.05 -7.37 3.35
CA PRO A 21 17.53 -8.34 2.41
C PRO A 21 16.93 -9.52 3.19
N SER A 22 15.74 -9.95 2.78
CA SER A 22 14.74 -10.70 3.55
C SER A 22 15.08 -12.14 4.01
N ASP A 23 16.30 -12.42 4.46
CA ASP A 23 16.69 -13.73 5.00
C ASP A 23 17.71 -13.66 6.16
N GLN A 24 17.72 -12.56 6.94
CA GLN A 24 18.53 -12.52 8.16
C GLN A 24 17.79 -11.81 9.29
N GLU A 25 17.21 -12.58 10.21
CA GLU A 25 16.91 -12.09 11.55
C GLU A 25 18.24 -11.66 12.19
N VAL A 26 18.48 -10.35 12.24
CA VAL A 26 19.63 -9.78 12.94
C VAL A 26 19.32 -9.81 14.45
N PRO A 27 19.97 -10.67 15.25
CA PRO A 27 19.73 -10.71 16.68
C PRO A 27 20.48 -9.54 17.33
N GLY A 28 19.75 -8.70 18.06
CA GLY A 28 20.31 -7.58 18.84
C GLY A 28 20.35 -6.27 18.07
N ARG A 29 19.22 -5.55 18.05
CA ARG A 29 19.12 -4.13 17.63
C ARG A 29 19.75 -3.22 18.69
N ASP A 30 21.03 -3.40 19.01
CA ASP A 30 21.71 -2.53 19.97
C ASP A 30 22.25 -1.28 19.26
N MET A 31 21.46 -0.20 19.30
CA MET A 31 21.85 1.13 18.79
C MET A 31 23.08 1.71 19.49
N GLU A 32 23.50 1.14 20.62
CA GLU A 32 24.72 1.53 21.32
C GLU A 32 25.98 1.19 20.49
N CYS A 33 25.93 0.10 19.71
CA CYS A 33 27.01 -0.30 18.80
C CYS A 33 27.24 0.75 17.68
N VAL A 34 26.15 1.31 17.14
CA VAL A 34 26.22 2.36 16.11
C VAL A 34 26.84 3.63 16.67
N ILE A 35 26.54 3.99 17.93
CA ILE A 35 27.13 5.17 18.57
C ILE A 35 28.63 4.98 18.77
N ILE A 36 29.08 3.80 19.16
CA ILE A 36 30.51 3.47 19.34
C ILE A 36 31.28 3.56 18.01
N LEU A 37 30.65 3.22 16.88
CA LEU A 37 31.25 3.35 15.54
C LEU A 37 31.35 4.81 15.06
N LEU A 38 30.68 5.76 15.71
CA LEU A 38 30.76 7.18 15.37
C LEU A 38 31.96 7.85 16.05
N THR A 39 32.69 8.65 15.28
CA THR A 39 33.79 9.46 15.80
C THR A 39 33.28 10.52 16.81
N ARG A 40 34.13 10.94 17.77
CA ARG A 40 33.78 12.01 18.74
C ARG A 40 33.21 13.27 18.08
N GLN A 41 33.70 13.66 16.90
CA GLN A 41 33.16 14.80 16.15
C GLN A 41 31.72 14.56 15.65
N GLN A 42 31.39 13.35 15.20
CA GLN A 42 30.05 12.99 14.76
C GLN A 42 29.07 12.92 15.95
N GLN A 43 29.50 12.37 17.09
CA GLN A 43 28.68 12.36 18.31
C GLN A 43 28.42 13.77 18.84
N MET A 44 29.40 14.69 18.78
CA MET A 44 29.21 16.09 19.15
C MET A 44 28.26 16.84 18.20
N LYS A 45 28.30 16.50 16.90
CA LYS A 45 27.46 17.13 15.87
C LYS A 45 26.01 16.67 15.91
N TYR A 46 25.79 15.38 16.16
CA TYR A 46 24.45 14.79 16.12
C TYR A 46 23.85 14.55 17.51
N ARG A 47 24.62 14.66 18.60
CA ARG A 47 24.28 14.27 19.98
C ARG A 47 23.81 12.82 20.07
N ALA A 48 24.49 12.00 20.87
CA ALA A 48 24.15 10.58 21.05
C ALA A 48 22.64 10.37 21.34
N GLU A 49 22.02 11.28 22.08
CA GLU A 49 20.58 11.28 22.39
C GLU A 49 19.68 11.35 21.15
N LYS A 50 20.01 12.17 20.13
CA LYS A 50 19.20 12.22 18.90
C LYS A 50 19.38 10.97 18.06
N ILE A 51 20.55 10.35 18.14
CA ILE A 51 20.83 9.08 17.45
C ILE A 51 20.05 7.96 18.12
N ARG A 52 20.02 7.89 19.46
CA ARG A 52 19.13 6.98 20.18
C ARG A 52 17.65 7.27 19.90
N ALA A 53 17.27 8.52 19.69
CA ALA A 53 15.89 8.87 19.32
C ALA A 53 15.47 8.32 17.94
N LEU A 54 16.41 8.05 17.02
CA LEU A 54 16.09 7.36 15.76
C LEU A 54 15.59 5.93 16.01
N HIS A 55 16.02 5.26 17.08
CA HIS A 55 15.51 3.94 17.45
C HIS A 55 14.00 3.99 17.68
N ARG A 56 13.52 5.07 18.31
CA ARG A 56 12.09 5.28 18.54
C ARG A 56 11.33 5.42 17.22
N LEU A 57 11.95 5.91 16.13
CA LEU A 57 11.31 5.93 14.81
C LEU A 57 11.12 4.54 14.21
N CYS A 58 11.92 3.55 14.64
CA CYS A 58 11.75 2.15 14.25
C CYS A 58 10.75 1.39 15.16
N GLU A 59 10.46 1.93 16.35
CA GLU A 59 9.42 1.44 17.27
C GLU A 59 8.07 2.11 17.06
N LEU A 60 8.05 3.28 16.39
CA LEU A 60 6.81 3.80 15.85
C LEU A 60 6.27 2.72 14.90
N PRO A 61 4.98 2.34 15.01
CA PRO A 61 4.35 1.67 13.88
C PRO A 61 4.67 2.52 12.65
N PRO A 62 4.92 1.90 11.49
CA PRO A 62 5.14 2.67 10.27
C PRO A 62 4.06 3.75 10.27
N PRO A 63 4.41 5.04 10.04
CA PRO A 63 3.37 6.04 9.89
C PRO A 63 2.39 5.39 8.93
N ASP A 64 1.11 5.31 9.31
CA ASP A 64 0.04 4.97 8.37
C ASP A 64 0.23 5.98 7.25
N ASP A 65 1.09 5.65 6.31
CA ASP A 65 0.79 5.45 4.94
C ASP A 65 -0.57 6.11 4.75
N GLN A 66 -0.48 7.42 4.56
CA GLN A 66 -1.29 8.08 3.56
C GLN A 66 -0.92 7.40 2.23
N VAL A 67 -1.16 6.08 2.14
CA VAL A 67 -1.56 5.41 0.93
C VAL A 67 -2.70 6.30 0.51
N ILE A 68 -2.48 7.07 -0.55
CA ILE A 68 -3.62 7.46 -1.36
C ILE A 68 -4.23 6.11 -1.68
N VAL A 69 -5.33 5.77 -1.00
CA VAL A 69 -5.90 4.44 -1.04
C VAL A 69 -6.55 4.29 -2.41
N THR A 70 -5.72 4.15 -3.43
CA THR A 70 -6.11 3.99 -4.81
C THR A 70 -6.25 2.52 -5.09
N CYS A 71 -7.15 2.21 -6.00
CA CYS A 71 -7.24 0.88 -6.54
C CYS A 71 -5.93 0.50 -7.27
N THR A 72 -5.60 -0.79 -7.30
CA THR A 72 -4.50 -1.34 -8.09
C THR A 72 -5.02 -1.95 -9.40
N THR A 73 -4.11 -2.18 -10.35
CA THR A 73 -4.44 -2.88 -11.60
C THR A 73 -4.94 -4.30 -11.32
N GLU A 74 -4.37 -5.00 -10.33
CA GLU A 74 -4.80 -6.35 -9.95
C GLU A 74 -6.22 -6.34 -9.39
N GLN A 75 -6.58 -5.34 -8.57
CA GLN A 75 -7.95 -5.19 -8.07
C GLN A 75 -8.94 -4.94 -9.22
N LYS A 76 -8.58 -4.07 -10.18
CA LYS A 76 -9.38 -3.82 -11.38
C LYS A 76 -9.59 -5.12 -12.18
N GLU A 77 -8.53 -5.85 -12.46
CA GLU A 77 -8.61 -7.09 -13.26
C GLU A 77 -9.45 -8.16 -12.57
N ALA A 78 -9.28 -8.34 -11.25
CA ALA A 78 -10.10 -9.27 -10.47
C ALA A 78 -11.59 -8.92 -10.53
N VAL A 79 -11.94 -7.63 -10.35
CA VAL A 79 -13.33 -7.17 -10.46
C VAL A 79 -13.88 -7.41 -11.87
N LEU A 80 -13.13 -7.05 -12.91
CA LEU A 80 -13.57 -7.20 -14.30
C LEU A 80 -13.80 -8.67 -14.67
N GLN A 81 -12.92 -9.55 -14.21
CA GLN A 81 -13.01 -10.99 -14.48
C GLN A 81 -14.14 -11.64 -13.69
N ASP A 82 -14.16 -11.46 -12.37
CA ASP A 82 -15.03 -12.23 -11.48
C ASP A 82 -16.47 -11.68 -11.47
N CYS A 83 -16.64 -10.37 -11.64
CA CYS A 83 -17.95 -9.73 -11.69
C CYS A 83 -18.49 -9.56 -13.12
N LYS A 84 -17.80 -10.08 -14.15
CA LYS A 84 -18.14 -9.90 -15.57
C LYS A 84 -19.63 -10.09 -15.87
N LYS A 85 -20.25 -11.16 -15.35
CA LYS A 85 -21.66 -11.47 -15.61
C LYS A 85 -22.60 -10.34 -15.17
N PHE A 86 -22.33 -9.74 -14.02
CA PHE A 86 -23.12 -8.62 -13.50
C PHE A 86 -22.83 -7.32 -14.25
N THR A 87 -21.56 -7.07 -14.55
CA THR A 87 -21.09 -5.80 -15.13
C THR A 87 -21.26 -5.73 -16.64
N MET A 88 -21.63 -6.81 -17.33
CA MET A 88 -21.90 -6.77 -18.77
C MET A 88 -23.04 -5.79 -19.12
N PRO A 89 -22.91 -5.04 -20.24
CA PRO A 89 -23.95 -4.13 -20.71
C PRO A 89 -25.23 -4.86 -21.10
N GLY A 90 -26.34 -4.13 -21.03
CA GLY A 90 -27.67 -4.62 -21.40
C GLY A 90 -28.50 -5.15 -20.22
N ASN A 91 -29.76 -5.47 -20.52
CA ASN A 91 -30.75 -5.89 -19.53
C ASN A 91 -30.95 -7.40 -19.53
N GLN A 92 -29.90 -8.15 -19.14
CA GLN A 92 -29.99 -9.60 -19.02
C GLN A 92 -31.12 -9.99 -18.04
N ARG A 93 -31.95 -10.96 -18.45
CA ARG A 93 -33.02 -11.54 -17.64
C ARG A 93 -32.84 -13.05 -17.58
N PRO A 94 -32.74 -13.65 -16.38
CA PRO A 94 -32.69 -13.00 -15.06
C PRO A 94 -31.42 -12.17 -14.86
N ARG A 95 -31.48 -11.10 -14.05
CA ARG A 95 -30.30 -10.28 -13.74
C ARG A 95 -29.33 -11.12 -12.89
N PRO A 96 -28.08 -11.33 -13.32
CA PRO A 96 -27.14 -12.16 -12.56
C PRO A 96 -26.62 -11.40 -11.34
N ILE A 97 -27.22 -11.60 -10.17
CA ILE A 97 -26.82 -10.93 -8.93
C ILE A 97 -25.58 -11.62 -8.32
N PRO A 98 -24.53 -10.88 -7.96
CA PRO A 98 -23.41 -11.41 -7.19
C PRO A 98 -23.87 -12.08 -5.89
N ILE A 99 -23.22 -13.17 -5.50
CA ILE A 99 -23.52 -13.89 -4.26
C ILE A 99 -22.40 -13.60 -3.26
N MET A 100 -22.77 -13.26 -2.03
CA MET A 100 -21.82 -13.04 -0.94
C MET A 100 -20.88 -14.24 -0.74
N GLY A 101 -19.59 -13.96 -0.54
CA GLY A 101 -18.54 -14.98 -0.39
C GLY A 101 -18.09 -15.66 -1.68
N GLN A 102 -18.73 -15.40 -2.82
CA GLN A 102 -18.26 -15.85 -4.15
C GLN A 102 -17.15 -14.93 -4.70
N PRO A 103 -16.38 -15.38 -5.72
CA PRO A 103 -15.23 -14.64 -6.24
C PRO A 103 -15.51 -13.16 -6.52
N CYS A 104 -16.63 -12.82 -7.16
CA CYS A 104 -16.99 -11.42 -7.42
C CYS A 104 -17.06 -10.58 -6.13
N CYS A 105 -17.81 -11.01 -5.13
CA CYS A 105 -17.91 -10.24 -3.88
C CYS A 105 -16.61 -10.27 -3.07
N ASN A 106 -15.81 -11.32 -3.16
CA ASN A 106 -14.48 -11.36 -2.55
C ASN A 106 -13.53 -10.35 -3.21
N ALA A 107 -13.62 -10.15 -4.53
CA ALA A 107 -12.87 -9.14 -5.25
C ALA A 107 -13.32 -7.72 -4.85
N VAL A 108 -14.64 -7.48 -4.81
CA VAL A 108 -15.22 -6.19 -4.38
C VAL A 108 -14.80 -5.86 -2.94
N ASN A 109 -14.84 -6.83 -2.02
CA ASN A 109 -14.45 -6.63 -0.62
C ASN A 109 -12.95 -6.33 -0.42
N LYS A 110 -12.12 -6.61 -1.42
CA LYS A 110 -10.70 -6.23 -1.43
C LYS A 110 -10.48 -4.83 -1.99
N VAL A 111 -11.48 -4.22 -2.63
CA VAL A 111 -11.41 -2.82 -3.07
C VAL A 111 -11.37 -1.94 -1.84
N PRO A 112 -10.55 -0.88 -1.83
CA PRO A 112 -10.40 -0.12 -0.62
C PRO A 112 -11.66 0.66 -0.24
N LYS A 113 -11.83 0.87 1.06
CA LYS A 113 -12.98 1.59 1.60
C LYS A 113 -12.69 3.08 1.69
N LYS A 114 -13.70 3.87 1.34
CA LYS A 114 -13.74 5.31 1.60
C LYS A 114 -14.69 5.55 2.77
N ALA A 115 -14.12 5.97 3.88
CA ALA A 115 -14.81 6.00 5.18
C ALA A 115 -15.34 4.61 5.58
N ILE A 116 -16.63 4.35 5.42
CA ILE A 116 -17.30 3.11 5.85
C ILE A 116 -17.62 2.18 4.66
N ASN A 117 -17.72 2.73 3.45
CA ASN A 117 -18.21 2.02 2.27
C ASN A 117 -17.08 1.70 1.30
N ILE A 118 -17.23 0.61 0.54
CA ILE A 118 -16.35 0.30 -0.58
C ILE A 118 -16.66 1.30 -1.70
N ASP A 119 -15.64 2.03 -2.16
CA ASP A 119 -15.79 3.00 -3.25
C ASP A 119 -15.17 2.42 -4.53
N MET A 120 -16.04 1.96 -5.44
CA MET A 120 -15.63 1.40 -6.72
C MET A 120 -15.18 2.46 -7.73
N GLN A 121 -15.26 3.75 -7.39
CA GLN A 121 -14.87 4.82 -8.31
C GLN A 121 -13.41 4.69 -8.74
N CYS A 122 -12.51 4.27 -7.85
CA CYS A 122 -11.11 4.07 -8.24
C CYS A 122 -10.93 2.90 -9.21
N ILE A 123 -11.80 1.88 -9.22
CA ILE A 123 -11.77 0.81 -10.23
C ILE A 123 -12.22 1.37 -11.58
N VAL A 124 -13.30 2.16 -11.58
CA VAL A 124 -13.85 2.79 -12.79
C VAL A 124 -12.85 3.71 -13.47
N GLU A 125 -12.06 4.45 -12.67
CA GLU A 125 -11.01 5.35 -13.16
C GLU A 125 -9.84 4.60 -13.80
N LEU A 126 -9.55 3.36 -13.38
CA LEU A 126 -8.51 2.51 -13.96
C LEU A 126 -8.93 1.77 -15.23
N LEU A 127 -10.20 1.87 -15.64
CA LEU A 127 -10.69 1.21 -16.86
C LEU A 127 -10.19 1.94 -18.11
N THR A 128 -9.73 1.18 -19.09
CA THR A 128 -9.52 1.70 -20.45
C THR A 128 -10.86 2.01 -21.12
N ASP A 129 -10.86 2.84 -22.16
CA ASP A 129 -12.09 3.14 -22.91
C ASP A 129 -12.71 1.88 -23.53
N GLU A 130 -11.88 0.93 -23.97
CA GLU A 130 -12.34 -0.38 -24.42
C GLU A 130 -13.05 -1.16 -23.31
N GLN A 131 -12.52 -1.16 -22.09
CA GLN A 131 -13.17 -1.80 -20.95
C GLN A 131 -14.49 -1.12 -20.59
N LYS A 132 -14.56 0.21 -20.65
CA LYS A 132 -15.81 0.96 -20.44
C LYS A 132 -16.88 0.67 -21.49
N ASN A 133 -16.48 0.27 -22.71
CA ASN A 133 -17.42 -0.16 -23.74
C ASN A 133 -17.92 -1.60 -23.53
N HIS A 134 -17.12 -2.46 -22.89
CA HIS A 134 -17.48 -3.86 -22.60
C HIS A 134 -18.18 -4.06 -21.26
N HIS A 135 -18.16 -3.05 -20.39
CA HIS A 135 -18.72 -3.11 -19.05
C HIS A 135 -19.60 -1.88 -18.77
N ASP A 136 -20.74 -2.11 -18.14
CA ASP A 136 -21.63 -1.09 -17.64
C ASP A 136 -21.04 -0.47 -16.36
N VAL A 137 -20.47 0.71 -16.51
CA VAL A 137 -19.85 1.48 -15.42
C VAL A 137 -20.83 1.72 -14.27
N SER A 138 -22.12 1.93 -14.56
CA SER A 138 -23.12 2.16 -13.51
C SER A 138 -23.35 0.91 -12.67
N LYS A 139 -23.37 -0.27 -13.31
CA LYS A 139 -23.42 -1.55 -12.59
C LYS A 139 -22.14 -1.78 -11.79
N MET A 140 -20.97 -1.47 -12.35
CA MET A 140 -19.70 -1.59 -11.63
C MET A 140 -19.67 -0.76 -10.36
N SER A 141 -20.07 0.52 -10.43
CA SER A 141 -20.15 1.38 -9.25
C SER A 141 -21.17 0.90 -8.21
N ASN A 142 -22.18 0.13 -8.62
CA ASN A 142 -23.22 -0.40 -7.74
C ASN A 142 -22.93 -1.79 -7.16
N LEU A 143 -21.79 -2.41 -7.49
CA LEU A 143 -21.39 -3.72 -6.96
C LEU A 143 -21.44 -3.80 -5.41
N PRO A 144 -20.98 -2.79 -4.65
CA PRO A 144 -21.01 -2.82 -3.18
C PRO A 144 -22.41 -2.84 -2.55
N ASN A 145 -23.48 -2.62 -3.33
CA ASN A 145 -24.86 -2.73 -2.85
C ASN A 145 -25.46 -4.13 -3.10
N HIS A 146 -24.73 -4.98 -3.81
CA HIS A 146 -25.12 -6.37 -4.11
C HIS A 146 -24.17 -7.40 -3.49
N CYS A 147 -22.98 -6.92 -3.12
CA CYS A 147 -22.14 -7.46 -2.07
C CYS A 147 -22.31 -6.55 -0.82
#